data_AF-G4RK48-F1
#
_entry.id   AF-G4RK48-F1
#
_cell.length_a   1.000
_cell.length_b   1.000
_cell.length_c   1.000
_cell.angle_alpha   90.00
_cell.angle_beta   90.00
_cell.angle_gamma   90.00
#
_symmetry.space_group_name_H-M   'P 1'
#
loop_
_entity.id
_entity.type
_entity.pdbx_description
1 polymer ?
#
loop_
_entity_poly.entity_id
_entity_poly.type
_entity_poly.pdbx_seq_one_letter_code
_entity_poly.pdbx_strand_id
1 'polypeptide(L)'
;MRAYDPARLQTPRKVGDEAFRIYGEVLRALHERLRRGQRLVAKEEVEGDILERYRGLARSMVANDMRRLGVLTMGGGGNWQDDRPAAVTPLGEFAASCAARIRDAEVLGAVPFLLCRLRDWGLDPGEAGYCRSIKTSRDPLFERALHLAGGHIYLCLPYAAEVSVLAL
;
A
#
# COMPACT_ATOMS: atom_id res chain seq x y z
N MET A 1 -7.05 -22.60 -10.70
CA MET A 1 -6.27 -21.44 -10.20
C MET A 1 -7.23 -20.28 -10.03
N ARG A 2 -7.44 -19.72 -8.82
CA ARG A 2 -8.31 -18.54 -8.67
C ARG A 2 -7.63 -17.36 -9.36
N ALA A 3 -8.34 -16.70 -10.26
CA ALA A 3 -7.86 -15.50 -10.93
C ALA A 3 -7.48 -14.43 -9.90
N TYR A 4 -6.40 -13.70 -10.16
CA TYR A 4 -6.00 -12.55 -9.35
C TYR A 4 -7.11 -11.48 -9.42
N ASP A 5 -7.60 -11.04 -8.27
CA ASP A 5 -8.56 -9.94 -8.14
C ASP A 5 -7.80 -8.68 -7.69
N PRO A 6 -7.64 -7.65 -8.56
CA PRO A 6 -6.95 -6.41 -8.22
C PRO A 6 -7.75 -5.52 -7.28
N ALA A 7 -9.07 -5.74 -7.14
CA ALA A 7 -9.98 -4.86 -6.41
C ALA A 7 -10.28 -5.34 -4.98
N ARG A 8 -9.61 -6.38 -4.49
CA ARG A 8 -9.95 -6.99 -3.19
C ARG A 8 -8.75 -7.36 -2.34
N LEU A 9 -8.59 -6.64 -1.23
CA LEU A 9 -7.59 -6.94 -0.20
C LEU A 9 -7.93 -8.25 0.52
N GLN A 10 -6.90 -9.04 0.84
CA GLN A 10 -7.05 -10.36 1.45
C GLN A 10 -6.60 -10.39 2.92
N THR A 11 -5.58 -9.62 3.27
CA THR A 11 -5.02 -9.51 4.63
C THR A 11 -6.08 -9.06 5.64
N PRO A 12 -6.89 -7.99 5.39
CA PRO A 12 -7.92 -7.56 6.34
C PRO A 12 -9.02 -8.61 6.54
N ARG A 13 -9.25 -9.47 5.53
CA ARG A 13 -10.23 -10.57 5.63
C ARG A 13 -9.74 -11.69 6.54
N LYS A 14 -8.42 -11.80 6.72
CA LYS A 14 -7.78 -12.84 7.52
C LYS A 14 -7.50 -12.38 8.95
N VAL A 15 -7.14 -11.11 9.15
CA VAL A 15 -6.67 -10.60 10.45
C VAL A 15 -7.43 -9.37 10.97
N GLY A 16 -8.45 -8.90 10.24
CA GLY A 16 -9.18 -7.69 10.60
C GLY A 16 -8.29 -6.45 10.58
N ASP A 17 -8.49 -5.56 11.55
CA ASP A 17 -7.79 -4.29 11.67
C ASP A 17 -6.27 -4.41 11.84
N GLU A 18 -5.77 -5.57 12.29
CA GLU A 18 -4.33 -5.84 12.36
C GLU A 18 -3.63 -5.65 11.01
N ALA A 19 -4.38 -5.77 9.91
CA ALA A 19 -3.87 -5.50 8.57
C ALA A 19 -3.27 -4.09 8.44
N PHE A 20 -3.84 -3.06 9.07
CA PHE A 20 -3.29 -1.72 9.05
C PHE A 20 -1.92 -1.67 9.73
N ARG A 21 -1.76 -2.31 10.89
CA ARG A 21 -0.45 -2.39 11.55
C ARG A 21 0.59 -3.08 10.66
N ILE A 22 0.22 -4.20 10.05
CA ILE A 22 1.08 -4.94 9.11
C ILE A 22 1.51 -4.03 7.94
N TYR A 23 0.56 -3.33 7.32
CA TYR A 23 0.87 -2.43 6.20
C TYR A 23 1.82 -1.29 6.63
N GLY A 24 1.64 -0.73 7.83
CA GLY A 24 2.53 0.32 8.32
C GLY A 24 3.93 -0.17 8.65
N GLU A 25 4.06 -1.39 9.18
CA GLU A 25 5.37 -2.02 9.35
C GLU A 25 6.08 -2.26 8.01
N VAL A 26 5.34 -2.67 6.97
CA VAL A 26 5.87 -2.75 5.60
C VAL A 26 6.33 -1.37 5.09
N LEU A 27 5.50 -0.33 5.23
CA LEU A 27 5.87 1.04 4.83
C LEU A 27 7.10 1.56 5.57
N ARG A 28 7.26 1.21 6.85
CA ARG A 28 8.45 1.56 7.63
C ARG A 28 9.69 0.84 7.15
N ALA A 29 9.58 -0.45 6.84
CA ALA A 29 10.68 -1.21 6.25
C ALA A 29 11.07 -0.64 4.88
N LEU A 30 10.09 -0.26 4.06
CA LEU A 30 10.30 0.45 2.79
C LEU A 30 11.02 1.77 2.99
N HIS A 31 10.59 2.58 3.97
CA HIS A 31 11.22 3.85 4.29
C HIS A 31 12.71 3.70 4.61
N GLU A 32 13.07 2.77 5.48
CA GLU A 32 14.47 2.54 5.85
C GLU A 32 15.31 2.07 4.65
N ARG A 33 14.75 1.25 3.76
CA ARG A 33 15.45 0.82 2.53
C ARG A 33 15.66 1.99 1.57
N LEU A 34 14.60 2.76 1.29
CA LEU A 34 14.68 3.93 0.42
C LEU A 34 15.66 4.97 0.96
N ARG A 35 15.69 5.20 2.28
CA ARG A 35 16.64 6.11 2.94
C ARG A 35 18.09 5.66 2.80
N ARG A 36 18.34 4.35 2.68
CA ARG A 36 19.67 3.77 2.41
C ARG A 36 20.01 3.76 0.91
N GLY A 37 19.18 4.32 0.05
CA GLY A 37 19.36 4.31 -1.40
C GLY A 37 19.06 2.96 -2.05
N GLN A 38 18.45 2.02 -1.32
CA GLN A 38 18.08 0.71 -1.86
C GLN A 38 16.76 0.85 -2.61
N ARG A 39 16.79 0.62 -3.93
CA ARG A 39 15.58 0.53 -4.76
C ARG A 39 15.11 -0.92 -4.75
N LEU A 40 13.80 -1.13 -4.61
CA LEU A 40 13.23 -2.45 -4.86
C LEU A 40 13.07 -2.62 -6.35
N VAL A 41 13.77 -3.60 -6.90
CA VAL A 41 13.75 -3.92 -8.34
C VAL A 41 13.59 -5.42 -8.59
N ALA A 42 13.24 -6.19 -7.56
CA ALA A 42 12.98 -7.62 -7.70
C ALA A 42 11.85 -8.06 -6.77
N LYS A 43 11.09 -9.06 -7.23
CA LYS A 43 9.96 -9.61 -6.46
C LYS A 43 10.44 -10.28 -5.17
N GLU A 44 11.58 -10.95 -5.24
CA GLU A 44 12.24 -11.63 -4.14
C GLU A 44 12.64 -10.64 -3.03
N GLU A 45 12.97 -9.39 -3.37
CA GLU A 45 13.30 -8.37 -2.38
C GLU A 45 12.06 -7.89 -1.60
N VAL A 46 10.90 -7.85 -2.26
CA VAL A 46 9.61 -7.55 -1.63
C VAL A 46 9.16 -8.73 -0.77
N GLU A 47 9.15 -9.94 -1.33
CA GLU A 47 8.63 -11.15 -0.66
C GLU A 47 9.59 -11.76 0.36
N GLY A 48 10.88 -11.43 0.28
CA GLY A 48 11.94 -11.85 1.20
C GLY A 48 11.91 -11.05 2.50
N ASP A 49 12.99 -10.32 2.78
CA ASP A 49 13.27 -9.74 4.11
C ASP A 49 12.18 -8.80 4.63
N ILE A 50 11.52 -8.04 3.75
CA ILE A 50 10.48 -7.07 4.14
C ILE A 50 9.28 -7.81 4.75
N LEU A 51 8.95 -8.97 4.20
CA LEU A 51 7.77 -9.75 4.58
C LEU A 51 8.12 -11.03 5.35
N GLU A 52 9.39 -11.27 5.65
CA GLU A 52 9.88 -12.45 6.37
C GLU A 52 9.10 -12.68 7.68
N ARG A 53 8.85 -11.58 8.41
CA ARG A 53 8.12 -11.57 9.69
C ARG A 53 6.66 -11.99 9.57
N TYR A 54 6.07 -11.94 8.38
CA TYR A 54 4.70 -12.37 8.10
C TYR A 54 4.65 -13.74 7.43
N ARG A 55 5.67 -14.61 7.58
CA ARG A 55 5.64 -15.96 6.99
C ARG A 55 4.38 -16.76 7.35
N GLY A 56 3.87 -16.65 8.57
CA GLY A 56 2.60 -17.27 8.99
C GLY A 56 1.36 -16.68 8.31
N LEU A 57 1.46 -15.42 7.90
CA LEU A 57 0.50 -14.67 7.08
C LEU A 57 0.99 -14.68 5.63
N ALA A 58 0.89 -15.83 4.95
CA ALA A 58 1.22 -16.05 3.53
C ALA A 58 1.77 -14.80 2.83
N ARG A 59 3.10 -14.60 2.78
CA ARG A 59 3.74 -13.31 2.41
C ARG A 59 3.22 -12.70 1.12
N SER A 60 2.94 -13.55 0.15
CA SER A 60 2.34 -13.17 -1.13
C SER A 60 0.98 -12.49 -0.97
N MET A 61 0.22 -12.78 0.10
CA MET A 61 -1.01 -12.08 0.46
C MET A 61 -0.74 -10.61 0.80
N VAL A 62 0.21 -10.35 1.69
CA VAL A 62 0.57 -8.98 2.09
C VAL A 62 1.17 -8.24 0.89
N ALA A 63 2.13 -8.85 0.17
CA ALA A 63 2.72 -8.27 -1.03
C ALA A 63 1.65 -7.90 -2.07
N ASN A 64 0.71 -8.81 -2.35
CA ASN A 64 -0.36 -8.56 -3.30
C ASN A 64 -1.33 -7.47 -2.81
N ASP A 65 -1.57 -7.33 -1.51
CA ASP A 65 -2.38 -6.23 -0.99
C ASP A 65 -1.67 -4.89 -1.11
N MET A 66 -0.36 -4.85 -0.84
CA MET A 66 0.46 -3.65 -1.08
C MET A 66 0.45 -3.28 -2.58
N ARG A 67 0.41 -4.27 -3.48
CA ARG A 67 0.20 -4.07 -4.91
C ARG A 67 -1.20 -3.50 -5.21
N ARG A 68 -2.26 -4.08 -4.65
CA ARG A 68 -3.66 -3.62 -4.82
C ARG A 68 -3.89 -2.21 -4.29
N LEU A 69 -3.19 -1.84 -3.22
CA LEU A 69 -3.13 -0.48 -2.66
C LEU A 69 -2.24 0.46 -3.49
N GLY A 70 -1.58 -0.05 -4.52
CA GLY A 70 -0.71 0.73 -5.39
C GLY A 70 0.57 1.20 -4.72
N VAL A 71 1.03 0.55 -3.63
CA VAL A 71 2.32 0.83 -2.98
C VAL A 71 3.46 0.18 -3.76
N LEU A 72 3.21 -1.01 -4.30
CA LEU A 72 4.18 -1.81 -5.05
C LEU A 72 3.64 -2.18 -6.43
N THR A 73 4.53 -2.41 -7.37
CA THR A 73 4.26 -3.19 -8.60
C THR A 73 4.84 -4.58 -8.42
N MET A 74 4.21 -5.61 -8.98
CA MET A 74 4.75 -6.98 -8.96
C MET A 74 5.07 -7.40 -10.39
N GLY A 75 6.35 -7.40 -10.69
CA GLY A 75 6.93 -7.98 -11.89
C GLY A 75 7.06 -9.50 -11.86
N GLY A 76 7.22 -10.14 -13.04
CA GLY A 76 7.72 -11.53 -13.15
C GLY A 76 6.77 -12.61 -12.62
N GLY A 77 5.47 -12.53 -12.91
CA GLY A 77 4.44 -13.35 -12.29
C GLY A 77 3.54 -14.08 -13.26
N GLY A 78 4.07 -15.02 -14.05
CA GLY A 78 3.37 -16.18 -14.66
C GLY A 78 2.17 -15.91 -15.60
N ASN A 79 1.66 -14.68 -15.68
CA ASN A 79 0.56 -14.21 -16.53
C ASN A 79 0.53 -12.65 -16.66
N TRP A 80 1.40 -11.89 -15.98
CA TRP A 80 1.42 -10.41 -16.05
C TRP A 80 2.85 -9.90 -16.19
N GLN A 81 3.11 -9.16 -17.28
CA GLN A 81 4.36 -8.44 -17.64
C GLN A 81 5.63 -9.00 -17.00
N ASP A 82 6.07 -10.16 -17.51
CA ASP A 82 7.35 -10.79 -17.15
C ASP A 82 8.57 -9.91 -17.50
N ASP A 83 8.36 -8.86 -18.30
CA ASP A 83 9.40 -7.94 -18.76
C ASP A 83 9.72 -6.82 -17.77
N ARG A 84 8.94 -6.65 -16.69
CA ARG A 84 9.16 -5.57 -15.72
C ARG A 84 9.47 -6.11 -14.33
N PRO A 85 10.46 -5.56 -13.62
CA PRO A 85 10.72 -5.89 -12.23
C PRO A 85 9.64 -5.36 -11.27
N ALA A 86 9.49 -6.01 -10.11
CA ALA A 86 8.72 -5.45 -9.00
C ALA A 86 9.40 -4.19 -8.47
N ALA A 87 8.62 -3.14 -8.17
CA ALA A 87 9.15 -1.85 -7.72
C ALA A 87 8.24 -1.17 -6.70
N VAL A 88 8.77 -0.17 -6.00
CA VAL A 88 7.95 0.77 -5.22
C VAL A 88 7.37 1.81 -6.19
N THR A 89 6.06 2.06 -6.09
CA THR A 89 5.40 3.07 -6.93
C THR A 89 5.63 4.49 -6.38
N PRO A 90 5.30 5.55 -7.12
CA PRO A 90 5.28 6.91 -6.58
C PRO A 90 4.38 7.08 -5.33
N LEU A 91 3.23 6.39 -5.29
CA LEU A 91 2.36 6.36 -4.10
C LEU A 91 3.10 5.70 -2.93
N GLY A 92 3.74 4.56 -3.18
CA GLY A 92 4.47 3.81 -2.17
C GLY A 92 5.68 4.55 -1.61
N GLU A 93 6.45 5.23 -2.46
CA GLU A 93 7.57 6.07 -2.04
C GLU A 93 7.09 7.20 -1.13
N PHE A 94 6.00 7.87 -1.53
CA PHE A 94 5.41 8.94 -0.75
C PHE A 94 4.83 8.41 0.58
N ALA A 95 4.06 7.32 0.55
CA ALA A 95 3.52 6.67 1.75
C ALA A 95 4.61 6.19 2.70
N ALA A 96 5.72 5.65 2.19
CA ALA A 96 6.86 5.26 3.01
C ALA A 96 7.53 6.49 3.64
N SER A 97 7.64 7.61 2.92
CA SER A 97 8.20 8.86 3.47
C SER A 97 7.47 9.38 4.71
N CYS A 98 6.18 9.04 4.86
CA CYS A 98 5.38 9.34 6.05
C CYS A 98 5.89 8.68 7.34
N ALA A 99 6.62 7.58 7.23
CA ALA A 99 7.19 6.89 8.39
C ALA A 99 8.17 7.78 9.19
N ALA A 100 8.76 8.80 8.56
CA ALA A 100 9.60 9.78 9.24
C ALA A 100 8.83 10.64 10.26
N ARG A 101 7.50 10.76 10.11
CA ARG A 101 6.62 11.63 10.93
C ARG A 101 5.59 10.83 11.72
N ILE A 102 5.15 9.70 11.20
CA ILE A 102 4.12 8.84 11.80
C ILE A 102 4.78 7.60 12.41
N ARG A 103 4.88 7.57 13.74
CA ARG A 103 5.50 6.46 14.50
C ARG A 103 4.56 5.30 14.78
N ASP A 104 3.26 5.55 14.83
CA ASP A 104 2.27 4.50 14.99
C ASP A 104 2.13 3.69 13.69
N ALA A 105 2.31 2.37 13.76
CA ALA A 105 2.26 1.51 12.58
C ALA A 105 0.83 1.34 12.04
N GLU A 106 -0.17 1.31 12.90
CA GLU A 106 -1.57 1.21 12.48
C GLU A 106 -2.00 2.49 11.74
N VAL A 107 -1.65 3.66 12.28
CA VAL A 107 -1.87 4.95 11.61
C VAL A 107 -1.12 5.01 10.28
N LEU A 108 0.16 4.62 10.26
CA LEU A 108 0.98 4.64 9.05
C LEU A 108 0.41 3.72 7.95
N GLY A 109 -0.07 2.53 8.32
CA GLY A 109 -0.64 1.58 7.35
C GLY A 109 -2.01 1.97 6.80
N ALA A 110 -2.72 2.89 7.45
CA ALA A 110 -3.93 3.51 6.92
C ALA A 110 -3.63 4.60 5.86
N VAL A 111 -2.42 5.15 5.81
CA VAL A 111 -2.05 6.25 4.89
C VAL A 111 -2.29 5.93 3.41
N PRO A 112 -1.90 4.75 2.86
CA PRO A 112 -2.12 4.45 1.45
C PRO A 112 -3.57 4.59 0.99
N PHE A 113 -4.53 4.21 1.85
CA PHE A 113 -5.97 4.31 1.56
C PHE A 113 -6.39 5.77 1.35
N LEU A 114 -5.87 6.69 2.17
CA LEU A 114 -6.14 8.12 2.05
C LEU A 114 -5.47 8.70 0.80
N LEU A 115 -4.20 8.33 0.56
CA LEU A 115 -3.46 8.78 -0.62
C LEU A 115 -4.10 8.33 -1.93
N CYS A 116 -4.75 7.16 -1.94
CA CYS A 116 -5.51 6.70 -3.09
C CYS A 116 -6.61 7.69 -3.51
N ARG A 117 -7.22 8.44 -2.59
CA ARG A 117 -8.22 9.47 -2.92
C ARG A 117 -7.63 10.85 -3.19
N LEU A 118 -6.54 11.20 -2.51
CA LEU A 118 -6.00 12.57 -2.51
C LEU A 118 -5.34 13.01 -3.82
N ARG A 119 -4.83 12.07 -4.62
CA ARG A 119 -4.07 12.37 -5.83
C ARG A 119 -4.18 11.26 -6.85
N ASP A 120 -4.04 11.60 -8.13
CA ASP A 120 -3.72 10.60 -9.13
C ASP A 120 -2.21 10.32 -9.22
N TRP A 121 -1.86 9.07 -8.97
CA TRP A 121 -0.48 8.59 -8.89
C TRP A 121 -0.04 7.87 -10.17
N GLY A 122 -0.89 7.82 -11.21
CA GLY A 122 -0.58 7.16 -12.48
C GLY A 122 -0.42 5.64 -12.33
N LEU A 123 -1.18 5.03 -11.42
CA LEU A 123 -1.06 3.60 -11.10
C LEU A 123 -1.73 2.73 -12.16
N ASP A 124 -1.12 1.58 -12.45
CA ASP A 124 -1.69 0.60 -13.36
C ASP A 124 -2.98 -0.01 -12.77
N PRO A 125 -4.12 0.01 -13.49
CA PRO A 125 -5.39 -0.51 -12.98
C PRO A 125 -5.42 -2.02 -12.73
N GLY A 126 -4.61 -2.79 -13.46
CA GLY A 126 -4.44 -4.23 -13.28
C GLY A 126 -3.58 -4.60 -12.07
N GLU A 127 -2.88 -3.62 -11.49
CA GLU A 127 -2.12 -3.80 -10.25
C GLU A 127 -2.81 -3.17 -9.05
N ALA A 128 -3.18 -1.89 -9.14
CA ALA A 128 -3.70 -1.07 -8.04
C ALA A 128 -5.23 -0.93 -8.08
N GLY A 129 -5.93 -2.00 -8.47
CA GLY A 129 -7.38 -1.96 -8.70
C GLY A 129 -8.19 -1.52 -7.48
N TYR A 130 -7.76 -1.91 -6.27
CA TYR A 130 -8.40 -1.50 -5.02
C TYR A 130 -8.22 -0.01 -4.75
N CYS A 131 -6.99 0.51 -4.90
CA CYS A 131 -6.72 1.95 -4.79
C CYS A 131 -7.59 2.77 -5.74
N ARG A 132 -7.81 2.27 -6.96
CA ARG A 132 -8.68 2.91 -7.94
C ARG A 132 -10.16 2.79 -7.56
N SER A 133 -10.62 1.63 -7.09
CA SER A 133 -12.04 1.42 -6.78
C SER A 133 -12.51 2.31 -5.63
N ILE A 134 -11.68 2.49 -4.61
CA ILE A 134 -12.04 3.31 -3.44
C ILE A 134 -12.11 4.81 -3.76
N LYS A 135 -11.56 5.30 -4.90
CA LYS A 135 -11.69 6.71 -5.32
C LYS A 135 -13.13 7.16 -5.51
N THR A 136 -13.99 6.27 -6.00
CA THR A 136 -15.36 6.62 -6.44
C THR A 136 -16.44 5.84 -5.71
N SER A 137 -16.08 5.06 -4.68
CA SER A 137 -17.02 4.21 -3.96
C SER A 137 -16.81 4.31 -2.45
N ARG A 138 -17.89 4.17 -1.69
CA ARG A 138 -17.82 3.97 -0.24
C ARG A 138 -17.22 2.61 0.04
N ASP A 139 -16.22 2.57 0.91
CA ASP A 139 -15.50 1.35 1.26
C ASP A 139 -15.25 1.33 2.78
N PRO A 140 -15.67 0.27 3.49
CA PRO A 140 -15.53 0.19 4.95
C PRO A 140 -14.08 0.27 5.44
N LEU A 141 -13.11 -0.25 4.68
CA LEU A 141 -11.70 -0.17 5.06
C LEU A 141 -11.16 1.25 4.83
N PHE A 142 -11.64 1.95 3.80
CA PHE A 142 -11.35 3.38 3.64
C PHE A 142 -11.90 4.19 4.83
N GLU A 143 -13.15 3.98 5.23
CA GLU A 143 -13.73 4.68 6.39
C GLU A 143 -12.94 4.41 7.67
N ARG A 144 -12.51 3.15 7.86
CA ARG A 144 -11.64 2.78 8.97
C ARG A 144 -10.28 3.48 8.88
N ALA A 145 -9.68 3.54 7.70
CA ALA A 145 -8.42 4.25 7.48
C ALA A 145 -8.56 5.75 7.74
N LEU A 146 -9.68 6.36 7.36
CA LEU A 146 -10.00 7.76 7.63
C LEU A 146 -10.12 8.03 9.12
N HIS A 147 -10.77 7.13 9.86
CA HIS A 147 -10.83 7.22 11.31
C HIS A 147 -9.44 7.11 11.98
N LEU A 148 -8.60 6.19 11.50
CA LEU A 148 -7.26 5.96 12.08
C LEU A 148 -6.27 7.09 11.74
N ALA A 149 -6.25 7.55 10.49
CA ALA A 149 -5.19 8.42 9.99
C ALA A 149 -5.66 9.80 9.50
N GLY A 150 -6.97 10.08 9.45
CA GLY A 150 -7.50 11.37 9.00
C GLY A 150 -6.97 12.54 9.83
N GLY A 151 -6.88 12.37 11.15
CA GLY A 151 -6.27 13.34 12.05
C GLY A 151 -4.75 13.46 11.93
N HIS A 152 -4.07 12.61 11.17
CA HIS A 152 -2.61 12.62 10.99
C HIS A 152 -2.19 12.94 9.55
N ILE A 153 -3.12 12.95 8.60
CA ILE A 153 -2.81 13.05 7.17
C ILE A 153 -2.12 14.37 6.82
N TYR A 154 -2.31 15.44 7.61
CA TYR A 154 -1.64 16.72 7.41
C TYR A 154 -0.10 16.62 7.47
N LEU A 155 0.43 15.62 8.18
CA LEU A 155 1.86 15.31 8.23
C LEU A 155 2.38 14.72 6.91
N CYS A 156 1.46 14.37 6.02
CA CYS A 156 1.61 13.47 4.88
C CYS A 156 0.76 13.93 3.68
N LEU A 157 0.48 15.22 3.56
CA LEU A 157 -0.29 15.72 2.42
C LEU A 157 0.60 15.87 1.19
N PRO A 158 0.24 15.27 0.05
CA PRO A 158 0.86 15.61 -1.21
C PRO A 158 0.65 17.09 -1.53
N TYR A 159 1.60 17.69 -2.22
CA TYR A 159 1.43 19.03 -2.75
C TYR A 159 0.19 19.09 -3.66
N ALA A 160 -0.61 20.15 -3.52
CA ALA A 160 -1.89 20.36 -4.22
C ALA A 160 -2.99 19.30 -3.94
N ALA A 161 -2.90 18.54 -2.85
CA ALA A 161 -3.96 17.61 -2.47
C ALA A 161 -5.21 18.36 -1.94
N GLU A 162 -6.38 18.01 -2.47
CA GLU A 162 -7.67 18.52 -2.00
C GLU A 162 -8.21 17.64 -0.87
N VAL A 163 -8.08 18.07 0.38
CA VAL A 163 -8.49 17.27 1.55
C VAL A 163 -10.01 17.04 1.60
N SER A 164 -10.79 17.90 0.95
CA SER A 164 -12.25 17.77 0.82
C SER A 164 -12.69 16.44 0.21
N VAL A 165 -11.85 15.80 -0.63
CA VAL A 165 -12.15 14.51 -1.26
C VAL A 165 -12.18 13.34 -0.27
N LEU A 166 -11.74 13.55 0.98
CA LEU A 166 -11.81 12.55 2.05
C LEU A 166 -13.17 12.51 2.76
N ALA A 167 -14.05 13.51 2.57
CA ALA A 167 -15.29 13.69 3.34
C ALA A 167 -16.57 13.07 2.71
N LEU A 168 -16.45 12.02 1.89
CA LEU A 168 -17.56 11.36 1.16
C LEU A 168 -18.53 10.54 2.05
#